data_AF-A0A2P2IGF3-F1
#
_entry.id   AF-A0A2P2IGF3-F1
#
_cell.length_a   1.000
_cell.length_b   1.000
_cell.length_c   1.000
_cell.angle_alpha   90.00
_cell.angle_beta   90.00
_cell.angle_gamma   90.00
#
_symmetry.space_group_name_H-M   'P 1'
#
loop_
_entity.id
_entity.type
_entity.pdbx_description
1 polymer ?
#
loop_
_entity_poly.entity_id
_entity_poly.type
_entity_poly.pdbx_seq_one_letter_code
_entity_poly.pdbx_strand_id
1 'polypeptide(L)'
;CNRLRINCCGVLDVLNFDPNATNPLAAVPHNQQEDLVQLGKVILGVSLRACMSGGGLQRDKLQSALDLIQRTYSRDLSMLILCLMTQHRIKNINDVMPMIGARFYTAVECATQRSDVCESELGKELHNGRLFRLLTKLSTIVDRPHVNNDNNWCETGDRYMLKLFRDYLFFQTHEDGRPWLDLGHIVSVLNKLDSGSPDQL
;
A
#
# COMPACT_ATOMS: atom_id res chain seq x y z
N CYS A 1 0.53 7.89 0.47
CA CYS A 1 -0.85 7.55 0.89
C CYS A 1 -0.84 7.13 2.36
N ASN A 2 -1.42 7.96 3.23
CA ASN A 2 -1.43 7.69 4.68
C ASN A 2 -2.55 6.69 4.98
N ARG A 3 -2.24 5.63 5.73
CA ARG A 3 -3.20 4.57 6.07
C ARG A 3 -3.55 4.66 7.55
N LEU A 4 -4.77 5.11 7.84
CA LEU A 4 -5.35 5.06 9.18
C LEU A 4 -6.22 3.80 9.31
N ARG A 5 -6.19 3.16 10.47
CA ARG A 5 -7.15 2.11 10.85
C ARG A 5 -7.64 2.39 12.26
N ILE A 6 -8.93 2.15 12.50
CA ILE A 6 -9.49 2.19 13.85
C ILE A 6 -9.13 0.86 14.51
N ASN A 7 -8.60 0.92 15.73
CA ASN A 7 -8.30 -0.25 16.55
C ASN A 7 -9.33 -0.38 17.68
N CYS A 8 -9.43 -1.57 18.28
CA CYS A 8 -10.28 -1.85 19.45
C CYS A 8 -11.78 -1.60 19.24
N CYS A 9 -12.28 -1.66 17.99
CA CYS A 9 -13.71 -1.67 17.73
C CYS A 9 -14.36 -2.87 18.43
N GLY A 10 -15.48 -2.68 19.12
CA GLY A 10 -16.21 -3.73 19.81
C GLY A 10 -15.77 -4.02 21.25
N VAL A 11 -14.60 -3.56 21.69
CA VAL A 11 -14.15 -3.77 23.09
C VAL A 11 -15.11 -3.09 24.07
N LEU A 12 -15.48 -1.84 23.79
CA LEU A 12 -16.45 -1.11 24.63
C LEU A 12 -17.85 -1.72 24.59
N ASP A 13 -18.26 -2.29 23.45
CA ASP A 13 -19.57 -2.94 23.33
C ASP A 13 -19.65 -4.20 24.21
N VAL A 14 -18.57 -4.97 24.29
CA VAL A 14 -18.46 -6.14 25.17
C VAL A 14 -18.41 -5.72 26.64
N LEU A 15 -17.66 -4.67 26.97
CA LEU A 15 -17.52 -4.20 28.36
C LEU A 15 -18.82 -3.57 28.90
N ASN A 16 -19.56 -2.86 28.04
CA ASN A 16 -20.81 -2.18 28.41
C ASN A 16 -22.05 -3.05 28.13
N PHE A 17 -21.87 -4.33 27.82
CA PHE A 17 -22.99 -5.25 27.56
C PHE A 17 -23.78 -5.50 28.85
N ASP A 18 -25.05 -5.11 28.86
CA ASP A 18 -25.98 -5.41 29.94
C ASP A 18 -26.91 -6.59 29.55
N PRO A 19 -26.78 -7.76 30.19
CA PRO A 19 -27.62 -8.92 29.89
C PRO A 19 -29.10 -8.71 30.29
N ASN A 20 -29.41 -7.71 31.11
CA ASN A 20 -30.76 -7.43 31.57
C ASN A 20 -31.48 -6.34 30.74
N ALA A 21 -30.80 -5.74 29.75
CA ALA A 21 -31.40 -4.72 28.91
C ALA A 21 -32.51 -5.30 28.02
N THR A 22 -33.71 -4.68 28.07
CA THR A 22 -34.88 -5.08 27.25
C THR A 22 -34.57 -5.07 25.75
N ASN A 23 -33.68 -4.18 25.31
CA ASN A 23 -33.13 -4.17 23.96
C ASN A 23 -31.66 -3.70 24.00
N PRO A 24 -30.69 -4.61 23.80
CA PRO A 24 -29.27 -4.25 23.84
C PRO A 24 -28.86 -3.26 22.73
N LEU A 25 -29.66 -3.13 21.67
CA LEU A 25 -29.39 -2.21 20.56
C LEU A 25 -30.02 -0.81 20.74
N ALA A 26 -30.78 -0.58 21.81
CA ALA A 26 -31.45 0.71 22.04
C ALA A 26 -30.46 1.87 22.25
N ALA A 27 -29.25 1.58 22.74
CA ALA A 27 -28.20 2.58 22.96
C ALA A 27 -27.43 2.94 21.67
N VAL A 28 -27.57 2.17 20.59
CA VAL A 28 -26.78 2.36 19.35
C VAL A 28 -26.92 3.76 18.75
N PRO A 29 -28.12 4.36 18.61
CA PRO A 29 -28.24 5.72 18.06
C PRO A 29 -27.57 6.78 18.94
N HIS A 30 -27.56 6.58 20.26
CA HIS A 30 -26.88 7.47 21.19
C HIS A 30 -25.36 7.36 21.03
N ASN A 31 -24.82 6.12 20.98
CA ASN A 31 -23.40 5.86 20.78
C ASN A 31 -22.91 6.41 19.43
N GLN A 32 -23.70 6.27 18.36
CA GLN A 32 -23.39 6.85 17.04
C GLN A 32 -23.30 8.39 17.09
N GLN A 33 -24.17 9.04 17.85
CA GLN A 33 -24.11 10.50 18.01
C GLN A 33 -22.87 10.91 18.82
N GLU A 34 -22.49 10.12 19.83
CA GLU A 34 -21.27 10.36 20.58
C GLU A 34 -20.02 10.18 19.70
N ASP A 35 -19.98 9.15 18.85
CA ASP A 35 -18.89 8.89 17.90
C ASP A 35 -18.64 10.09 16.98
N LEU A 36 -19.69 10.75 16.49
CA LEU A 36 -19.58 11.96 15.66
C LEU A 36 -18.94 13.12 16.43
N VAL A 37 -19.31 13.30 17.70
CA VAL A 37 -18.71 14.33 18.57
C VAL A 37 -17.25 14.00 18.87
N GLN A 38 -16.93 12.73 19.14
CA GLN A 38 -15.55 12.28 19.37
C GLN A 38 -14.69 12.44 18.10
N LEU A 39 -15.24 12.16 16.92
CA LEU A 39 -14.58 12.44 15.64
C LEU A 39 -14.23 13.93 15.50
N GLY A 40 -15.16 14.83 15.85
CA GLY A 40 -14.91 16.27 15.88
C GLY A 40 -13.77 16.67 16.83
N LYS A 41 -13.73 16.08 18.03
CA LYS A 41 -12.65 16.30 19.02
C LYS A 41 -11.29 15.79 18.52
N VAL A 42 -11.26 14.65 17.84
CA VAL A 42 -10.02 14.10 17.25
C VAL A 42 -9.50 15.01 16.14
N ILE A 43 -10.37 15.45 15.22
CA ILE A 43 -9.98 16.37 14.14
C ILE A 43 -9.45 17.69 14.73
N LEU A 44 -10.13 18.23 15.74
CA LEU A 44 -9.70 19.41 16.48
C LEU A 44 -8.32 19.21 17.13
N GLY A 45 -8.13 18.10 17.85
CA GLY A 45 -6.87 17.78 18.52
C GLY A 45 -5.71 17.61 17.56
N VAL A 46 -5.93 16.96 16.41
CA VAL A 46 -4.91 16.83 15.34
C VAL A 46 -4.57 18.19 14.74
N SER A 47 -5.58 19.04 14.48
CA SER A 47 -5.38 20.37 13.89
C SER A 47 -4.59 21.30 14.80
N LEU A 48 -4.81 21.20 16.12
CA LEU A 48 -4.12 22.00 17.12
C LEU A 48 -2.85 21.34 17.67
N ARG A 49 -2.54 20.12 17.22
CA ARG A 49 -1.46 19.28 17.77
C ARG A 49 -1.54 19.12 19.29
N ALA A 50 -2.76 19.04 19.82
CA ALA A 50 -3.05 18.96 21.25
C ALA A 50 -3.90 17.73 21.56
N CYS A 51 -3.55 16.99 22.63
CA CYS A 51 -4.37 15.89 23.12
C CYS A 51 -5.58 16.43 23.87
N MET A 52 -6.75 16.42 23.24
CA MET A 52 -8.02 16.75 23.87
C MET A 52 -8.54 15.53 24.64
N SER A 53 -7.85 15.16 25.73
CA SER A 53 -8.25 14.03 26.57
C SER A 53 -9.13 14.49 27.74
N GLY A 54 -10.29 13.85 27.90
CA GLY A 54 -11.01 13.70 29.18
C GLY A 54 -11.75 14.91 29.78
N GLY A 55 -11.49 16.14 29.35
CA GLY A 55 -12.20 17.32 29.83
C GLY A 55 -13.28 17.77 28.85
N GLY A 56 -14.52 17.94 29.31
CA GLY A 56 -15.55 18.63 28.53
C GLY A 56 -14.99 19.98 28.03
N LEU A 57 -14.95 20.18 26.72
CA LEU A 57 -14.57 21.47 26.14
C LEU A 57 -15.59 22.51 26.61
N GLN A 58 -15.15 23.36 27.54
CA GLN A 58 -15.90 24.56 27.90
C GLN A 58 -16.17 25.34 26.62
N ARG A 59 -17.43 25.73 26.37
CA ARG A 59 -17.86 26.37 25.11
C ARG A 59 -16.96 27.55 24.70
N ASP A 60 -16.44 28.29 25.67
CA ASP A 60 -15.57 29.44 25.42
C ASP A 60 -14.21 29.03 24.82
N LYS A 61 -13.63 27.91 25.29
CA LYS A 61 -12.37 27.38 24.73
C LYS A 61 -12.56 26.84 23.32
N LEU A 62 -13.76 26.34 23.00
CA LEU A 62 -14.08 25.87 21.65
C LEU A 62 -14.10 27.02 20.64
N GLN A 63 -14.68 28.17 21.01
CA GLN A 63 -14.75 29.32 20.10
C GLN A 63 -13.34 29.83 19.74
N SER A 64 -12.48 30.02 20.74
CA SER A 64 -11.08 30.43 20.49
C SER A 64 -10.28 29.41 19.68
N ALA A 65 -10.53 28.12 19.91
CA ALA A 65 -9.91 27.04 19.15
C ALA A 65 -10.35 27.03 17.67
N LEU A 66 -11.63 27.27 17.40
CA LEU A 66 -12.15 27.40 16.04
C LEU A 66 -11.59 28.63 15.32
N ASP A 67 -11.45 29.75 16.03
CA ASP A 67 -10.85 30.98 15.47
C ASP A 67 -9.39 30.74 15.04
N LEU A 68 -8.63 29.95 15.82
CA LEU A 68 -7.26 29.57 15.48
C LEU A 68 -7.19 28.64 14.26
N ILE A 69 -8.12 27.69 14.16
CA ILE A 69 -8.23 26.79 13.00
C ILE A 69 -8.56 27.57 11.74
N GLN A 70 -9.48 28.53 11.80
CA GLN A 70 -9.84 29.35 10.63
C GLN A 70 -8.68 30.17 10.09
N ARG A 71 -7.71 30.54 10.94
CA ARG A 71 -6.49 31.25 10.53
C ARG A 71 -5.46 30.34 9.86
N THR A 72 -5.48 29.05 10.17
CA THR A 72 -4.41 28.09 9.78
C THR A 72 -4.86 27.11 8.69
N TYR A 73 -6.15 26.80 8.64
CA TYR A 73 -6.75 25.78 7.78
C TYR A 73 -7.95 26.32 7.00
N SER A 74 -8.46 25.51 6.08
CA SER A 74 -9.62 25.89 5.25
C SER A 74 -10.88 26.10 6.09
N ARG A 75 -11.73 27.03 5.64
CA ARG A 75 -13.03 27.30 6.27
C ARG A 75 -13.90 26.05 6.39
N ASP A 76 -13.87 25.17 5.39
CA ASP A 76 -14.60 23.89 5.39
C ASP A 76 -14.22 23.00 6.58
N LEU A 77 -12.95 23.01 7.00
CA LEU A 77 -12.50 22.22 8.14
C LEU A 77 -13.07 22.77 9.45
N SER A 78 -13.05 24.10 9.62
CA SER A 78 -13.65 24.75 10.79
C SER A 78 -15.17 24.53 10.86
N MET A 79 -15.85 24.57 9.71
CA MET A 79 -17.29 24.32 9.60
C MET A 79 -17.62 22.86 9.92
N LEU A 80 -16.81 21.92 9.43
CA LEU A 80 -16.94 20.50 9.73
C LEU A 80 -16.81 20.22 11.24
N ILE A 81 -15.77 20.75 11.89
CA ILE A 81 -15.55 20.58 13.33
C ILE A 81 -16.74 21.15 14.11
N LEU A 82 -17.19 22.37 13.77
CA LEU A 82 -18.36 22.98 14.40
C LEU A 82 -19.62 22.13 14.23
N CYS A 83 -19.86 21.58 13.03
CA CYS A 83 -21.02 20.73 12.76
C CYS A 83 -20.99 19.41 13.54
N LEU A 84 -19.82 18.78 13.66
CA LEU A 84 -19.66 17.52 14.41
C LEU A 84 -19.79 17.71 15.92
N MET A 85 -19.34 18.85 16.44
CA MET A 85 -19.38 19.14 17.88
C MET A 85 -20.71 19.73 18.35
N THR A 86 -21.52 20.27 17.45
CA THR A 86 -22.86 20.76 17.78
C THR A 86 -23.85 19.60 17.79
N GLN A 87 -24.31 19.22 18.98
CA GLN A 87 -25.30 18.16 19.15
C GLN A 87 -26.52 18.36 18.23
N HIS A 88 -27.00 17.27 17.63
CA HIS A 88 -28.16 17.18 16.74
C HIS A 88 -28.07 17.85 15.37
N ARG A 89 -26.94 18.49 15.01
CA ARG A 89 -26.78 19.13 13.70
C ARG A 89 -26.44 18.13 12.59
N ILE A 90 -25.59 17.16 12.90
CA ILE A 90 -25.30 16.00 12.05
C ILE A 90 -25.99 14.81 12.69
N LYS A 91 -26.86 14.15 11.93
CA LYS A 91 -27.57 12.93 12.36
C LYS A 91 -26.95 11.69 11.73
N ASN A 92 -26.32 11.85 10.57
CA ASN A 92 -25.69 10.77 9.84
C ASN A 92 -24.33 11.21 9.29
N ILE A 93 -23.36 10.29 9.24
CA ILE A 93 -22.06 10.54 8.61
C ILE A 93 -22.19 11.02 7.15
N ASN A 94 -23.27 10.64 6.46
CA ASN A 94 -23.54 11.10 5.09
C ASN A 94 -23.77 12.62 5.00
N ASP A 95 -24.22 13.28 6.08
CA ASP A 95 -24.42 14.73 6.11
C ASP A 95 -23.08 15.49 6.03
N VAL A 96 -21.96 14.81 6.29
CA VAL A 96 -20.60 15.35 6.18
C VAL A 96 -20.09 15.35 4.73
N MET A 97 -20.63 14.49 3.86
CA MET A 97 -20.14 14.30 2.51
C MET A 97 -20.03 15.59 1.69
N PRO A 98 -21.00 16.54 1.71
CA PRO A 98 -20.88 17.78 0.95
C PRO A 98 -19.68 18.65 1.38
N MET A 99 -19.29 18.62 2.66
CA MET A 99 -18.15 19.38 3.18
C MET A 99 -16.79 18.76 2.81
N ILE A 100 -16.76 17.46 2.48
CA ILE A 100 -15.55 16.71 2.12
C ILE A 100 -15.53 16.37 0.61
N GLY A 101 -16.63 16.55 -0.12
CA GLY A 101 -16.89 15.95 -1.43
C GLY A 101 -15.78 16.13 -2.46
N ALA A 102 -15.25 17.34 -2.63
CA ALA A 102 -14.14 17.57 -3.56
C ALA A 102 -12.85 16.84 -3.16
N ARG A 103 -12.59 16.67 -1.86
CA ARG A 103 -11.39 15.99 -1.34
C ARG A 103 -11.51 14.47 -1.41
N PHE A 104 -12.72 13.94 -1.56
CA PHE A 104 -12.96 12.52 -1.75
C PHE A 104 -12.25 12.00 -3.02
N TYR A 105 -12.32 12.76 -4.11
CA TYR A 105 -11.66 12.41 -5.36
C TYR A 105 -10.14 12.30 -5.20
N THR A 106 -9.50 13.24 -4.51
CA THR A 106 -8.06 13.18 -4.23
C THR A 106 -7.68 11.96 -3.39
N ALA A 107 -8.54 11.58 -2.42
CA ALA A 107 -8.29 10.40 -1.60
C ALA A 107 -8.43 9.09 -2.41
N VAL A 108 -9.43 9.01 -3.27
CA VAL A 108 -9.63 7.89 -4.20
C VAL A 108 -8.46 7.79 -5.18
N GLU A 109 -8.06 8.91 -5.79
CA GLU A 109 -6.92 8.97 -6.70
C GLU A 109 -5.62 8.52 -6.04
N CYS A 110 -5.34 8.97 -4.80
CA CYS A 110 -4.19 8.47 -4.04
C CYS A 110 -4.26 6.95 -3.80
N ALA A 111 -5.46 6.42 -3.55
CA ALA A 111 -5.65 4.99 -3.33
C ALA A 111 -5.44 4.17 -4.62
N THR A 112 -5.96 4.64 -5.75
CA THR A 112 -5.77 3.99 -7.06
C THR A 112 -4.31 4.07 -7.50
N GLN A 113 -3.68 5.24 -7.41
CA GLN A 113 -2.26 5.41 -7.73
C GLN A 113 -1.37 4.48 -6.89
N ARG A 114 -1.70 4.30 -5.60
CA ARG A 114 -0.98 3.32 -4.76
C ARG A 114 -1.17 1.89 -5.23
N SER A 115 -2.37 1.55 -5.71
CA SER A 115 -2.66 0.24 -6.30
C SER A 115 -1.79 0.01 -7.54
N ASP A 116 -1.73 0.99 -8.45
CA ASP A 116 -0.96 0.90 -9.69
C ASP A 116 0.54 0.72 -9.41
N VAL A 117 1.09 1.43 -8.43
CA VAL A 117 2.48 1.25 -7.99
C VAL A 117 2.69 -0.16 -7.44
N CYS A 118 1.79 -0.65 -6.60
CA CYS A 118 1.90 -2.00 -6.04
C CYS A 118 1.80 -3.08 -7.13
N GLU A 119 0.93 -2.90 -8.11
CA GLU A 119 0.77 -3.81 -9.25
C GLU A 119 2.02 -3.80 -10.13
N SER A 120 2.60 -2.64 -10.38
CA SER A 120 3.86 -2.51 -11.13
C SER A 120 5.01 -3.24 -10.43
N GLU A 121 5.18 -3.04 -9.11
CA GLU A 121 6.22 -3.73 -8.34
C GLU A 121 5.97 -5.24 -8.26
N LEU A 122 4.71 -5.66 -8.09
CA LEU A 122 4.36 -7.08 -8.12
C LEU A 122 4.66 -7.70 -9.50
N GLY A 123 4.38 -6.99 -10.58
CA GLY A 123 4.70 -7.43 -11.94
C GLY A 123 6.20 -7.66 -12.14
N LYS A 124 7.03 -6.76 -11.62
CA LYS A 124 8.50 -6.92 -11.62
C LYS A 124 8.94 -8.15 -10.83
N GLU A 125 8.39 -8.37 -9.63
CA GLU A 125 8.73 -9.52 -8.80
C GLU A 125 8.30 -10.86 -9.40
N LEU A 126 7.14 -10.90 -10.07
CA LEU A 126 6.71 -12.07 -10.82
C LEU A 126 7.69 -12.40 -11.96
N HIS A 127 8.13 -11.39 -12.71
CA HIS A 127 9.15 -11.55 -13.75
C HIS A 127 10.48 -12.02 -13.16
N ASN A 128 10.96 -11.38 -12.08
CA ASN A 128 12.16 -11.81 -11.36
C ASN A 128 12.08 -13.29 -10.95
N GLY A 129 10.93 -13.74 -10.45
CA GLY A 129 10.70 -15.13 -10.12
C GLY A 129 10.77 -16.07 -11.33
N ARG A 130 10.28 -15.67 -12.51
CA ARG A 130 10.41 -16.44 -13.76
C ARG A 130 11.87 -16.53 -14.20
N LEU A 131 12.57 -15.40 -14.25
CA LEU A 131 13.97 -15.33 -14.63
C LEU A 131 14.86 -16.15 -13.69
N PHE A 132 14.61 -16.07 -12.37
CA PHE A 132 15.33 -16.86 -11.38
C PHE A 132 15.17 -18.38 -11.62
N ARG A 133 13.96 -18.85 -11.94
CA ARG A 133 13.72 -20.26 -12.27
C ARG A 133 14.44 -20.67 -13.56
N LEU A 134 14.48 -19.81 -14.58
CA LEU A 134 15.22 -20.08 -15.81
C LEU A 134 16.72 -20.16 -15.56
N LEU A 135 17.28 -19.20 -14.82
CA LEU A 135 18.69 -19.23 -14.44
C LEU A 135 19.03 -20.46 -13.62
N THR A 136 18.18 -20.84 -12.66
CA THR A 136 18.36 -22.08 -11.89
C THR A 136 18.41 -23.30 -12.81
N LYS A 137 17.47 -23.42 -13.76
CA LYS A 137 17.48 -24.52 -14.74
C LYS A 137 18.75 -24.50 -15.59
N LEU A 138 19.14 -23.33 -16.10
CA LEU A 138 20.36 -23.17 -16.91
C LEU A 138 21.60 -23.61 -16.11
N SER A 139 21.75 -23.13 -14.88
CA SER A 139 22.86 -23.48 -13.98
C SER A 139 22.86 -24.96 -13.59
N THR A 140 21.72 -25.65 -13.58
CA THR A 140 21.70 -27.11 -13.34
C THR A 140 22.13 -27.95 -14.54
N ILE A 141 22.14 -27.37 -15.74
CA ILE A 141 22.50 -28.05 -16.99
C ILE A 141 23.93 -27.70 -17.40
N VAL A 142 24.28 -26.41 -17.39
CA VAL A 142 25.59 -25.90 -17.80
C VAL A 142 26.66 -26.32 -16.79
N ASP A 143 27.83 -26.70 -17.30
CA ASP A 143 29.01 -27.12 -16.52
C ASP A 143 28.76 -28.26 -15.52
N ARG A 144 27.67 -29.04 -15.68
CA ARG A 144 27.37 -30.17 -14.81
C ARG A 144 28.37 -31.31 -15.04
N PRO A 145 29.18 -31.66 -14.02
CA PRO A 145 30.14 -32.75 -14.18
C PRO A 145 29.42 -34.10 -14.09
N HIS A 146 29.71 -34.98 -15.05
CA HIS A 146 29.36 -36.40 -15.06
C HIS A 146 27.86 -36.74 -14.91
N VAL A 147 27.23 -37.14 -16.01
CA VAL A 147 25.89 -37.74 -16.01
C VAL A 147 25.97 -39.08 -16.71
N ASN A 148 25.51 -40.16 -16.06
CA ASN A 148 25.46 -41.51 -16.64
C ASN A 148 26.79 -41.98 -17.27
N ASN A 149 27.93 -41.79 -16.59
CA ASN A 149 29.27 -42.15 -17.07
C ASN A 149 29.76 -41.39 -18.32
N ASP A 150 29.05 -40.35 -18.76
CA ASP A 150 29.50 -39.45 -19.82
C ASP A 150 30.15 -38.19 -19.24
N ASN A 151 31.45 -38.03 -19.51
CA ASN A 151 32.25 -36.88 -19.05
C ASN A 151 32.01 -35.64 -19.92
N ASN A 152 31.49 -35.80 -21.14
CA ASN A 152 31.28 -34.71 -22.12
C ASN A 152 29.79 -34.39 -22.30
N TRP A 153 28.95 -34.82 -21.35
CA TRP A 153 27.50 -34.69 -21.43
C TRP A 153 27.04 -33.25 -21.68
N CYS A 154 27.72 -32.25 -21.10
CA CYS A 154 27.43 -30.82 -21.28
C CYS A 154 27.98 -30.22 -22.58
N GLU A 155 28.97 -30.86 -23.21
CA GLU A 155 29.72 -30.31 -24.36
C GLU A 155 29.16 -30.75 -25.73
N THR A 156 27.96 -31.36 -25.76
CA THR A 156 27.42 -31.96 -26.99
C THR A 156 26.01 -31.44 -27.31
N GLY A 157 25.75 -31.12 -28.59
CA GLY A 157 24.43 -30.79 -29.12
C GLY A 157 23.77 -29.57 -28.47
N ASP A 158 22.49 -29.69 -28.14
CA ASP A 158 21.67 -28.62 -27.55
C ASP A 158 22.24 -28.07 -26.23
N ARG A 159 22.95 -28.91 -25.46
CA ARG A 159 23.53 -28.51 -24.16
C ARG A 159 24.74 -27.60 -24.35
N TYR A 160 25.52 -27.84 -25.40
CA TYR A 160 26.59 -26.94 -25.79
C TYR A 160 26.04 -25.59 -26.25
N MET A 161 24.91 -25.57 -26.97
CA MET A 161 24.23 -24.31 -27.29
C MET A 161 23.81 -23.53 -26.05
N LEU A 162 23.29 -24.22 -25.01
CA LEU A 162 22.97 -23.57 -23.73
C LEU A 162 24.19 -23.01 -23.00
N LYS A 163 25.36 -23.66 -23.14
CA LYS A 163 26.63 -23.14 -22.61
C LYS A 163 27.05 -21.86 -23.33
N LEU A 164 27.00 -21.84 -24.66
CA LEU A 164 27.26 -20.63 -25.45
C LEU A 164 26.30 -19.49 -25.11
N PHE A 165 25.02 -19.80 -24.91
CA PHE A 165 24.01 -18.82 -24.50
C PHE A 165 24.31 -18.23 -23.11
N ARG A 166 24.76 -19.06 -22.18
CA ARG A 166 25.19 -18.63 -20.84
C ARG A 166 26.40 -17.69 -20.91
N ASP A 167 27.35 -17.97 -21.79
CA ASP A 167 28.52 -17.11 -21.98
C ASP A 167 28.12 -15.78 -22.67
N TYR A 168 27.20 -15.81 -23.63
CA TYR A 168 26.62 -14.60 -24.22
C TYR A 168 25.97 -13.69 -23.17
N LEU A 169 25.27 -14.27 -22.19
CA LEU A 169 24.62 -13.53 -21.10
C LEU A 169 25.61 -12.92 -20.10
N PHE A 170 26.61 -13.69 -19.66
CA PHE A 170 27.40 -13.35 -18.46
C PHE A 170 28.85 -12.97 -18.75
N PHE A 171 29.40 -13.33 -19.90
CA PHE A 171 30.80 -13.10 -20.27
C PHE A 171 30.95 -11.99 -21.30
N GLN A 172 30.13 -10.95 -21.18
CA GLN A 172 30.29 -9.74 -21.98
C GLN A 172 31.58 -9.01 -21.62
N THR A 173 32.22 -8.42 -22.62
CA THR A 173 33.45 -7.65 -22.45
C THR A 173 33.35 -6.31 -23.17
N HIS A 174 33.96 -5.27 -22.60
CA HIS A 174 34.13 -3.97 -23.26
C HIS A 174 35.20 -4.07 -24.36
N GLU A 175 35.29 -3.07 -25.23
CA GLU A 175 36.33 -2.98 -26.27
C GLU A 175 37.76 -3.11 -25.73
N ASP A 176 37.97 -2.72 -24.46
CA ASP A 176 39.27 -2.82 -23.76
C ASP A 176 39.51 -4.18 -23.09
N GLY A 177 38.64 -5.17 -23.33
CA GLY A 177 38.73 -6.53 -22.78
C GLY A 177 38.32 -6.68 -21.31
N ARG A 178 37.82 -5.62 -20.67
CA ARG A 178 37.32 -5.67 -19.28
C ARG A 178 35.93 -6.35 -19.23
N PRO A 179 35.62 -7.14 -18.19
CA PRO A 179 34.29 -7.73 -18.05
C PRO A 179 33.23 -6.64 -17.92
N TRP A 180 32.13 -6.81 -18.65
CA TRP A 180 31.00 -5.88 -18.68
C TRP A 180 29.77 -6.57 -18.07
N LEU A 181 29.20 -5.97 -17.04
CA LEU A 181 28.02 -6.50 -16.35
C LEU A 181 26.82 -5.60 -16.65
N ASP A 182 26.00 -6.02 -17.61
CA ASP A 182 24.77 -5.32 -17.99
C ASP A 182 23.54 -6.11 -17.57
N LEU A 183 22.91 -5.66 -16.48
CA LEU A 183 21.67 -6.25 -15.99
C LEU A 183 20.49 -6.02 -16.95
N GLY A 184 20.48 -4.92 -17.70
CA GLY A 184 19.46 -4.63 -18.69
C GLY A 184 19.51 -5.63 -19.85
N HIS A 185 20.72 -5.92 -20.33
CA HIS A 185 20.97 -6.98 -21.30
C HIS A 185 20.49 -8.35 -20.78
N ILE A 186 20.98 -8.77 -19.61
CA ILE A 186 20.66 -10.08 -19.03
C ILE A 186 19.14 -10.26 -18.88
N VAL A 187 18.45 -9.26 -18.32
CA VAL A 187 17.00 -9.30 -18.14
C VAL A 187 16.27 -9.33 -19.48
N SER A 188 16.69 -8.52 -20.46
CA SER A 188 16.05 -8.49 -21.79
C SER A 188 16.17 -9.83 -22.51
N VAL A 189 17.37 -10.40 -22.55
CA VAL A 189 17.64 -11.66 -23.25
C VAL A 189 16.95 -12.84 -22.57
N LEU A 190 16.97 -12.91 -21.23
CA LEU A 190 16.25 -13.98 -20.53
C LEU A 190 14.73 -13.86 -20.71
N ASN A 191 14.17 -12.65 -20.78
CA ASN A 191 12.75 -12.47 -21.11
C ASN A 191 12.43 -12.96 -22.53
N LYS A 192 13.31 -12.71 -23.51
CA LYS A 192 13.16 -13.24 -24.89
C LYS A 192 13.19 -14.77 -24.91
N LEU A 193 14.07 -15.39 -24.11
CA LEU A 193 14.14 -16.84 -23.96
C LEU A 193 12.85 -17.38 -23.31
N ASP A 194 12.38 -16.74 -22.23
CA ASP A 194 11.17 -17.12 -21.51
C ASP A 194 9.90 -17.00 -22.36
N SER A 195 9.84 -16.00 -23.24
CA SER A 195 8.71 -15.78 -24.15
C SER A 195 8.80 -16.60 -25.44
N GLY A 196 9.94 -17.27 -25.72
CA GLY A 196 10.18 -17.94 -27.00
C GLY A 196 10.15 -16.96 -28.19
N SER A 197 10.79 -15.80 -28.05
CA SER A 197 10.83 -14.78 -29.11
C SER A 197 11.40 -15.35 -30.42
N PRO A 198 10.84 -14.99 -31.59
CA PRO A 198 11.39 -15.40 -32.89
C PRO A 198 12.71 -14.71 -33.25
N ASP A 199 13.13 -13.71 -32.47
CA ASP A 199 14.40 -13.00 -32.66
C ASP A 199 15.59 -13.98 -32.60
N GLN A 200 16.51 -13.85 -33.56
CA GLN A 200 17.80 -14.54 -33.52
C GLN A 200 18.82 -13.68 -32.78
N LEU A 201 19.60 -14.32 -31.89
CA LEU A 201 20.65 -13.71 -31.08
C LEU A 201 21.98 -13.63 -31.83
#